data_AF-A0A7X9DZS8-F1
#
_entry.id   AF-A0A7X9DZS8-F1
#
_cell.length_a   1.000
_cell.length_b   1.000
_cell.length_c   1.000
_cell.angle_alpha   90.00
_cell.angle_beta   90.00
_cell.angle_gamma   90.00
#
_symmetry.space_group_name_H-M   'P 1'
#
loop_
_entity.id
_entity.type
_entity.pdbx_description
1 polymer ?
#
loop_
_entity_poly.entity_id
_entity_poly.type
_entity_poly.pdbx_seq_one_letter_code
_entity_poly.pdbx_strand_id
1 'polypeptide(L)'
;VLCDSGGGGGGFGGPGGAGGAACDPGECGRAGGAGGGVAGTAGLSPLWAGSGGGAGGDPSGGPGGGGGGALQLCSNQAIVIGPAGRVVASGGGGAGGHDGQDSSAGGGGGSGGAILLEAPEVEVRGRITANGGGGGAGFGDNQGYTDRVAPPGADGTSDSSRASGAPGEGLGGGGGRGGAANEPQGGDGQRNQNGGGGGGGAGRIAIRSENGRVQTGPDTLLSPSAQPERCEGGCDLGRVGKR
;
A
#
# COMPACT_ATOMS: atom_id res chain seq x y z
N VAL A 1 -27.82 16.05 6.65
CA VAL A 1 -26.37 15.93 6.88
C VAL A 1 -25.99 14.56 6.38
N LEU A 2 -25.17 14.49 5.34
CA LEU A 2 -24.71 13.24 4.78
C LEU A 2 -23.33 12.98 5.38
N CYS A 3 -23.21 11.85 6.05
CA CYS A 3 -21.99 11.41 6.70
C CYS A 3 -21.53 10.16 5.98
N ASP A 4 -20.43 10.30 5.23
CA ASP A 4 -19.90 9.22 4.42
C ASP A 4 -18.64 8.61 5.00
N SER A 5 -18.56 7.30 4.92
CA SER A 5 -17.48 6.53 5.51
C SER A 5 -16.40 6.27 4.48
N GLY A 6 -15.12 6.38 4.86
CA GLY A 6 -13.99 6.16 3.95
C GLY A 6 -13.89 4.72 3.45
N GLY A 7 -13.28 4.54 2.29
CA GLY A 7 -12.96 3.22 1.73
C GLY A 7 -11.81 2.55 2.47
N GLY A 8 -11.88 1.23 2.66
CA GLY A 8 -10.78 0.45 3.23
C GLY A 8 -9.62 0.26 2.25
N GLY A 9 -8.39 0.20 2.75
CA GLY A 9 -7.20 -0.06 1.92
C GLY A 9 -7.10 -1.53 1.50
N GLY A 10 -6.49 -1.79 0.34
CA GLY A 10 -6.24 -3.15 -0.14
C GLY A 10 -5.22 -3.90 0.73
N GLY A 11 -5.36 -5.22 0.85
CA GLY A 11 -4.41 -6.08 1.57
C GLY A 11 -3.75 -7.11 0.67
N PHE A 12 -2.47 -7.43 0.96
CA PHE A 12 -1.74 -8.55 0.34
C PHE A 12 -0.66 -9.10 1.27
N GLY A 13 0.55 -8.53 1.29
CA GLY A 13 1.64 -8.95 2.17
C GLY A 13 1.48 -8.50 3.61
N GLY A 14 0.91 -7.32 3.80
CA GLY A 14 0.31 -6.86 5.06
C GLY A 14 -1.17 -6.53 4.88
N PRO A 15 -1.91 -6.41 5.99
CA PRO A 15 -3.31 -5.96 5.95
C PRO A 15 -3.40 -4.49 5.51
N GLY A 16 -4.48 -4.14 4.82
CA GLY A 16 -4.84 -2.74 4.57
C GLY A 16 -5.43 -2.09 5.82
N GLY A 17 -5.37 -0.76 5.89
CA GLY A 17 -6.03 0.01 6.95
C GLY A 17 -7.53 0.13 6.70
N ALA A 18 -8.31 0.28 7.77
CA ALA A 18 -9.73 0.58 7.66
C ALA A 18 -9.95 2.01 7.17
N GLY A 19 -11.07 2.26 6.49
CA GLY A 19 -11.53 3.61 6.21
C GLY A 19 -11.97 4.34 7.48
N GLY A 20 -11.93 5.67 7.44
CA GLY A 20 -12.45 6.52 8.50
C GLY A 20 -13.96 6.34 8.66
N ALA A 21 -14.43 6.14 9.89
CA ALA A 21 -15.85 6.14 10.19
C ALA A 21 -16.45 7.54 10.02
N ALA A 22 -17.69 7.60 9.54
CA ALA A 22 -18.44 8.84 9.42
C ALA A 22 -18.99 9.27 10.79
N CYS A 23 -18.87 10.56 11.12
CA CYS A 23 -19.24 11.12 12.41
C CYS A 23 -20.06 12.40 12.24
N ASP A 24 -21.36 12.36 12.55
CA ASP A 24 -22.15 13.58 12.81
C ASP A 24 -22.12 13.89 14.33
N PRO A 25 -22.20 15.16 14.79
CA PRO A 25 -22.43 15.46 16.20
C PRO A 25 -23.81 14.95 16.65
N GLY A 26 -23.89 13.68 17.08
CA GLY A 26 -25.09 13.07 17.65
C GLY A 26 -25.40 11.65 17.17
N GLU A 27 -24.88 11.23 16.01
CA GLU A 27 -25.13 9.91 15.41
C GLU A 27 -23.84 9.28 14.82
N CYS A 28 -22.76 9.26 15.60
CA CYS A 28 -21.56 8.50 15.25
C CYS A 28 -21.87 6.99 15.20
N GLY A 29 -21.67 6.33 14.06
CA GLY A 29 -21.90 4.88 14.02
C GLY A 29 -21.62 4.14 12.71
N ARG A 30 -21.53 4.82 11.56
CA ARG A 30 -21.20 4.14 10.30
C ARG A 30 -19.70 3.86 10.23
N ALA A 31 -19.34 2.61 10.49
CA ALA A 31 -17.97 2.14 10.33
C ALA A 31 -17.48 2.39 8.90
N GLY A 32 -16.21 2.77 8.76
CA GLY A 32 -15.53 2.80 7.48
C GLY A 32 -15.46 1.43 6.82
N GLY A 33 -15.14 1.43 5.53
CA GLY A 33 -14.83 0.19 4.82
C GLY A 33 -13.73 -0.58 5.54
N ALA A 34 -13.94 -1.88 5.71
CA ALA A 34 -12.93 -2.74 6.34
C ALA A 34 -11.65 -2.75 5.49
N GLY A 35 -10.50 -2.74 6.15
CA GLY A 35 -9.22 -2.96 5.49
C GLY A 35 -9.13 -4.39 4.93
N GLY A 36 -8.51 -4.53 3.77
CA GLY A 36 -8.29 -5.82 3.14
C GLY A 36 -7.39 -6.72 3.98
N GLY A 37 -7.75 -8.00 4.08
CA GLY A 37 -6.93 -9.01 4.75
C GLY A 37 -5.62 -9.29 4.00
N VAL A 38 -4.72 -9.97 4.68
CA VAL A 38 -3.50 -10.53 4.07
C VAL A 38 -3.90 -11.61 3.06
N ALA A 39 -3.30 -11.58 1.87
CA ALA A 39 -3.54 -12.52 0.78
C ALA A 39 -2.23 -13.07 0.19
N GLY A 40 -2.36 -14.11 -0.63
CA GLY A 40 -1.23 -14.85 -1.21
C GLY A 40 -0.45 -15.70 -0.19
N THR A 41 0.55 -16.43 -0.68
CA THR A 41 1.45 -17.25 0.13
C THR A 41 2.82 -16.56 0.24
N ALA A 42 3.59 -16.87 1.29
CA ALA A 42 4.96 -16.35 1.42
C ALA A 42 5.84 -16.73 0.21
N GLY A 43 5.59 -17.90 -0.37
CA GLY A 43 6.30 -18.42 -1.55
C GLY A 43 5.76 -18.00 -2.88
N LEU A 44 4.76 -17.11 -2.92
CA LEU A 44 4.24 -16.56 -4.17
C LEU A 44 3.88 -17.65 -5.19
N SER A 45 3.36 -18.77 -4.71
CA SER A 45 2.85 -19.88 -5.51
C SER A 45 1.43 -20.21 -5.03
N PRO A 46 0.40 -19.98 -5.87
CA PRO A 46 0.45 -19.25 -7.13
C PRO A 46 0.87 -17.77 -6.97
N LEU A 47 1.43 -17.18 -8.03
CA LEU A 47 1.82 -15.77 -8.06
C LEU A 47 0.59 -14.88 -8.28
N TRP A 48 0.27 -14.02 -7.31
CA TRP A 48 -0.88 -13.11 -7.35
C TRP A 48 -0.44 -11.64 -7.31
N ALA A 49 -1.21 -10.79 -7.99
CA ALA A 49 -1.08 -9.34 -7.87
C ALA A 49 -1.66 -8.84 -6.54
N GLY A 50 -1.35 -7.58 -6.20
CA GLY A 50 -1.94 -6.88 -5.08
C GLY A 50 -3.43 -6.59 -5.30
N SER A 51 -4.12 -6.30 -4.19
CA SER A 51 -5.55 -5.96 -4.19
C SER A 51 -5.74 -4.44 -4.29
N GLY A 52 -6.79 -4.01 -4.99
CA GLY A 52 -7.21 -2.61 -4.98
C GLY A 52 -7.81 -2.19 -3.63
N GLY A 53 -7.86 -0.87 -3.38
CA GLY A 53 -8.60 -0.28 -2.28
C GLY A 53 -10.10 -0.17 -2.59
N GLY A 54 -10.92 -0.03 -1.54
CA GLY A 54 -12.35 0.25 -1.66
C GLY A 54 -12.61 1.72 -1.97
N ALA A 55 -13.72 1.99 -2.66
CA ALA A 55 -14.21 3.36 -2.86
C ALA A 55 -14.71 3.97 -1.54
N GLY A 56 -14.70 5.30 -1.45
CA GLY A 56 -15.42 6.02 -0.41
C GLY A 56 -16.93 5.78 -0.49
N GLY A 57 -17.64 5.95 0.62
CA GLY A 57 -19.11 5.99 0.61
C GLY A 57 -19.63 7.12 -0.26
N ASP A 58 -20.85 6.93 -0.80
CA ASP A 58 -21.56 7.78 -1.77
C ASP A 58 -21.16 7.56 -3.26
N PRO A 59 -22.07 7.77 -4.25
CA PRO A 59 -21.71 7.77 -5.67
C PRO A 59 -20.61 8.76 -6.07
N SER A 60 -20.35 9.76 -5.22
CA SER A 60 -19.28 10.75 -5.36
C SER A 60 -18.03 10.46 -4.50
N GLY A 61 -18.00 9.31 -3.83
CA GLY A 61 -16.84 8.85 -3.08
C GLY A 61 -15.61 8.65 -3.96
N GLY A 62 -14.44 8.97 -3.41
CA GLY A 62 -13.17 8.80 -4.11
C GLY A 62 -12.95 7.33 -4.49
N PRO A 63 -12.60 7.01 -5.75
CA PRO A 63 -12.25 5.64 -6.12
C PRO A 63 -11.01 5.15 -5.35
N GLY A 64 -11.01 3.85 -5.04
CA GLY A 64 -9.86 3.20 -4.43
C GLY A 64 -8.66 3.09 -5.40
N GLY A 65 -7.46 3.07 -4.84
CA GLY A 65 -6.22 2.90 -5.59
C GLY A 65 -6.06 1.47 -6.12
N GLY A 66 -5.39 1.32 -7.27
CA GLY A 66 -5.11 0.02 -7.86
C GLY A 66 -4.07 -0.78 -7.08
N GLY A 67 -4.21 -2.11 -7.05
CA GLY A 67 -3.20 -2.99 -6.46
C GLY A 67 -1.93 -3.07 -7.32
N GLY A 68 -0.79 -3.33 -6.68
CA GLY A 68 0.48 -3.51 -7.37
C GLY A 68 0.53 -4.78 -8.22
N GLY A 69 1.32 -4.78 -9.29
CA GLY A 69 1.45 -5.93 -10.19
C GLY A 69 2.16 -7.14 -9.59
N ALA A 70 2.21 -8.24 -10.33
CA ALA A 70 3.03 -9.40 -9.98
C ALA A 70 4.08 -9.68 -11.04
N LEU A 71 5.32 -9.96 -10.61
CA LEU A 71 6.44 -10.27 -11.48
C LEU A 71 7.19 -11.49 -10.96
N GLN A 72 7.45 -12.43 -11.86
CA GLN A 72 8.41 -13.51 -11.64
C GLN A 72 9.51 -13.43 -12.69
N LEU A 73 10.75 -13.46 -12.24
CA LEU A 73 11.93 -13.56 -13.11
C LEU A 73 12.65 -14.87 -12.78
N CYS A 74 12.85 -15.70 -13.80
CA CYS A 74 13.56 -16.96 -13.70
C CYS A 74 14.78 -16.97 -14.61
N SER A 75 15.91 -17.48 -14.11
CA SER A 75 17.15 -17.63 -14.87
C SER A 75 17.85 -18.93 -14.52
N ASN A 76 18.42 -19.61 -15.51
CA ASN A 76 19.22 -20.83 -15.30
C ASN A 76 20.68 -20.52 -14.89
N GLN A 77 21.04 -19.24 -14.79
CA GLN A 77 22.40 -18.84 -14.45
C GLN A 77 22.39 -17.81 -13.31
N ALA A 78 22.01 -16.58 -13.62
CA ALA A 78 22.00 -15.50 -12.65
C ALA A 78 20.89 -14.47 -12.91
N ILE A 79 20.47 -13.79 -11.85
CA ILE A 79 19.72 -12.53 -11.88
C ILE A 79 20.57 -11.47 -11.19
N VAL A 80 20.85 -10.37 -11.90
CA VAL A 80 21.63 -9.25 -11.37
C VAL A 80 20.82 -7.96 -11.46
N ILE A 81 20.49 -7.38 -10.32
CA ILE A 81 19.88 -6.04 -10.22
C ILE A 81 21.00 -5.05 -9.89
N GLY A 82 21.47 -4.30 -10.89
CA GLY A 82 22.54 -3.32 -10.72
C GLY A 82 22.15 -2.14 -9.79
N PRO A 83 23.11 -1.27 -9.41
CA PRO A 83 22.89 -0.20 -8.45
C PRO A 83 21.77 0.79 -8.82
N ALA A 84 21.59 1.07 -10.11
CA ALA A 84 20.50 1.90 -10.62
C ALA A 84 19.22 1.10 -10.94
N GLY A 85 19.28 -0.22 -10.84
CA GLY A 85 18.18 -1.14 -11.16
C GLY A 85 17.03 -0.98 -10.18
N ARG A 86 15.80 -0.99 -10.71
CA ARG A 86 14.56 -0.90 -9.93
C ARG A 86 13.57 -1.94 -10.42
N VAL A 87 13.01 -2.70 -9.50
CA VAL A 87 11.88 -3.62 -9.73
C VAL A 87 10.74 -3.18 -8.81
N VAL A 88 9.64 -2.70 -9.39
CA VAL A 88 8.57 -2.02 -8.64
C VAL A 88 7.23 -2.69 -8.89
N ALA A 89 6.55 -3.05 -7.81
CA ALA A 89 5.20 -3.61 -7.77
C ALA A 89 4.38 -2.90 -6.69
N SER A 90 4.53 -1.57 -6.58
CA SER A 90 3.83 -0.76 -5.58
C SER A 90 2.34 -0.58 -5.92
N GLY A 91 1.50 -0.42 -4.90
CA GLY A 91 0.09 -0.09 -5.04
C GLY A 91 -0.12 1.42 -5.29
N GLY A 92 -1.24 1.77 -5.93
CA GLY A 92 -1.63 3.15 -6.20
C GLY A 92 -2.31 3.81 -5.00
N GLY A 93 -2.22 5.14 -4.92
CA GLY A 93 -2.95 5.95 -3.96
C GLY A 93 -4.46 5.94 -4.20
N GLY A 94 -5.25 6.06 -3.13
CA GLY A 94 -6.70 6.27 -3.23
C GLY A 94 -7.02 7.72 -3.60
N ALA A 95 -8.05 7.92 -4.41
CA ALA A 95 -8.50 9.27 -4.75
C ALA A 95 -9.21 9.94 -3.56
N GLY A 96 -9.16 11.27 -3.49
CA GLY A 96 -9.98 12.01 -2.54
C GLY A 96 -11.45 12.01 -2.96
N GLY A 97 -12.35 12.28 -2.01
CA GLY A 97 -13.76 12.54 -2.30
C GLY A 97 -13.93 13.77 -3.18
N HIS A 98 -14.98 13.78 -4.00
CA HIS A 98 -15.34 14.93 -4.83
C HIS A 98 -16.75 15.44 -4.51
N ASP A 99 -16.95 16.75 -4.64
CA ASP A 99 -18.29 17.35 -4.52
C ASP A 99 -19.05 17.18 -5.84
N GLY A 100 -19.87 16.12 -5.92
CA GLY A 100 -20.76 15.90 -7.06
C GLY A 100 -22.13 16.57 -6.90
N GLN A 101 -22.64 16.61 -5.66
CA GLN A 101 -23.89 17.24 -5.20
C GLN A 101 -23.92 17.33 -3.66
N ASP A 102 -23.09 16.56 -2.96
CA ASP A 102 -22.93 16.51 -1.52
C ASP A 102 -21.47 16.18 -1.14
N SER A 103 -21.12 16.36 0.14
CA SER A 103 -19.80 15.98 0.68
C SER A 103 -19.55 14.47 0.56
N SER A 104 -18.30 14.03 0.39
CA SER A 104 -18.00 12.63 0.06
C SER A 104 -16.71 12.11 0.68
N ALA A 105 -16.61 10.79 0.85
CA ALA A 105 -15.50 10.16 1.54
C ALA A 105 -14.32 9.81 0.63
N GLY A 106 -13.12 9.65 1.22
CA GLY A 106 -11.91 9.29 0.51
C GLY A 106 -11.83 7.80 0.16
N GLY A 107 -11.24 7.49 -1.00
CA GLY A 107 -10.95 6.13 -1.43
C GLY A 107 -9.73 5.53 -0.73
N GLY A 108 -9.76 4.21 -0.49
CA GLY A 108 -8.64 3.48 0.12
C GLY A 108 -7.46 3.29 -0.84
N GLY A 109 -6.24 3.25 -0.31
CA GLY A 109 -5.03 2.95 -1.08
C GLY A 109 -4.94 1.49 -1.49
N GLY A 110 -4.35 1.20 -2.66
CA GLY A 110 -4.12 -0.16 -3.15
C GLY A 110 -2.91 -0.82 -2.47
N SER A 111 -2.95 -2.15 -2.33
CA SER A 111 -1.83 -2.88 -1.73
C SER A 111 -0.64 -2.96 -2.69
N GLY A 112 0.56 -3.16 -2.15
CA GLY A 112 1.68 -3.65 -2.95
C GLY A 112 1.39 -5.03 -3.54
N GLY A 113 2.13 -5.41 -4.57
CA GLY A 113 2.02 -6.67 -5.30
C GLY A 113 3.09 -7.70 -4.94
N ALA A 114 3.47 -8.54 -5.90
CA ALA A 114 4.35 -9.68 -5.66
C ALA A 114 5.58 -9.65 -6.58
N ILE A 115 6.77 -9.86 -6.03
CA ILE A 115 8.01 -9.99 -6.81
C ILE A 115 8.72 -11.28 -6.41
N LEU A 116 8.92 -12.18 -7.36
CA LEU A 116 9.63 -13.45 -7.20
C LEU A 116 10.86 -13.48 -8.12
N LEU A 117 12.05 -13.66 -7.53
CA LEU A 117 13.29 -13.88 -8.28
C LEU A 117 13.77 -15.32 -8.05
N GLU A 118 14.02 -16.07 -9.12
CA GLU A 118 14.50 -17.46 -9.05
C GLU A 118 15.69 -17.69 -10.00
N ALA A 119 16.87 -17.94 -9.44
CA ALA A 119 18.07 -18.27 -10.21
C ALA A 119 19.11 -18.97 -9.35
N PRO A 120 20.07 -19.73 -9.93
CA PRO A 120 21.18 -20.27 -9.16
C PRO A 120 21.94 -19.19 -8.38
N GLU A 121 22.22 -18.06 -9.02
CA GLU A 121 22.83 -16.87 -8.39
C GLU A 121 21.88 -15.66 -8.47
N VAL A 122 21.65 -14.99 -7.34
CA VAL A 122 20.93 -13.70 -7.31
C VAL A 122 21.79 -12.64 -6.65
N GLU A 123 22.04 -11.56 -7.38
CA GLU A 123 22.71 -10.37 -6.86
C GLU A 123 21.78 -9.16 -6.95
N VAL A 124 21.59 -8.48 -5.82
CA VAL A 124 20.81 -7.25 -5.73
C VAL A 124 21.71 -6.14 -5.20
N ARG A 125 21.95 -5.12 -6.01
CA ARG A 125 22.61 -3.86 -5.59
C ARG A 125 21.68 -2.65 -5.70
N GLY A 126 20.54 -2.82 -6.37
CA GLY A 126 19.52 -1.80 -6.58
C GLY A 126 18.32 -1.96 -5.64
N ARG A 127 17.14 -1.64 -6.17
CA ARG A 127 15.90 -1.54 -5.38
C ARG A 127 14.83 -2.49 -5.86
N ILE A 128 14.18 -3.17 -4.92
CA ILE A 128 13.00 -4.00 -5.15
C ILE A 128 11.92 -3.53 -4.19
N THR A 129 10.81 -3.01 -4.72
CA THR A 129 9.74 -2.43 -3.89
C THR A 129 8.36 -2.94 -4.26
N ALA A 130 7.58 -3.31 -3.26
CA ALA A 130 6.17 -3.63 -3.36
C ALA A 130 5.43 -2.92 -2.21
N ASN A 131 5.52 -1.60 -2.13
CA ASN A 131 4.89 -0.83 -1.05
C ASN A 131 3.40 -0.59 -1.34
N GLY A 132 2.58 -0.44 -0.31
CA GLY A 132 1.18 -0.03 -0.47
C GLY A 132 1.04 1.48 -0.70
N GLY A 133 -0.04 1.88 -1.37
CA GLY A 133 -0.41 3.29 -1.56
C GLY A 133 -1.12 3.89 -0.35
N GLY A 134 -1.10 5.23 -0.23
CA GLY A 134 -1.85 5.97 0.78
C GLY A 134 -3.33 6.11 0.42
N GLY A 135 -4.20 6.30 1.42
CA GLY A 135 -5.62 6.60 1.22
C GLY A 135 -5.84 8.08 0.87
N GLY A 136 -6.92 8.36 0.13
CA GLY A 136 -7.38 9.71 -0.18
C GLY A 136 -8.14 10.36 0.97
N ALA A 137 -8.26 11.69 0.92
CA ALA A 137 -8.98 12.44 1.94
C ALA A 137 -10.49 12.46 1.65
N GLY A 138 -11.30 12.52 2.71
CA GLY A 138 -12.69 12.92 2.57
C GLY A 138 -12.78 14.40 2.19
N PHE A 139 -13.88 14.78 1.56
CA PHE A 139 -14.27 16.16 1.31
C PHE A 139 -15.45 16.52 2.21
N GLY A 140 -15.49 17.75 2.71
CA GLY A 140 -16.67 18.25 3.40
C GLY A 140 -16.66 19.75 3.45
N ASP A 141 -17.65 20.36 2.82
CA ASP A 141 -17.79 21.80 2.77
C ASP A 141 -18.89 22.30 3.74
N ASN A 142 -18.67 23.49 4.28
CA ASN A 142 -19.71 24.30 4.90
C ASN A 142 -19.93 25.58 4.06
N GLN A 143 -19.42 25.61 2.81
CA GLN A 143 -19.12 26.84 2.09
C GLN A 143 -19.75 26.95 0.70
N GLY A 144 -20.48 25.94 0.22
CA GLY A 144 -21.23 25.97 -1.03
C GLY A 144 -20.34 25.93 -2.28
N TYR A 145 -19.22 25.19 -2.23
CA TYR A 145 -18.26 25.11 -3.33
C TYR A 145 -18.47 23.87 -4.18
N THR A 146 -19.19 24.01 -5.30
CA THR A 146 -19.32 22.96 -6.31
C THR A 146 -17.98 22.71 -7.03
N ASP A 147 -17.69 21.46 -7.40
CA ASP A 147 -16.54 21.00 -8.20
C ASP A 147 -15.16 20.91 -7.52
N ARG A 148 -15.08 20.85 -6.19
CA ARG A 148 -13.80 20.58 -5.49
C ARG A 148 -13.57 19.09 -5.29
N VAL A 149 -12.31 18.68 -5.43
CA VAL A 149 -11.84 17.32 -5.15
C VAL A 149 -10.82 17.39 -4.03
N ALA A 150 -11.02 16.60 -2.97
CA ALA A 150 -10.06 16.47 -1.89
C ALA A 150 -8.75 15.83 -2.40
N PRO A 151 -7.61 16.08 -1.74
CA PRO A 151 -6.34 15.55 -2.20
C PRO A 151 -6.33 14.00 -2.23
N PRO A 152 -5.71 13.38 -3.26
CA PRO A 152 -5.49 11.94 -3.29
C PRO A 152 -4.34 11.52 -2.37
N GLY A 153 -4.34 10.25 -1.97
CA GLY A 153 -3.19 9.62 -1.32
C GLY A 153 -2.04 9.43 -2.31
N ALA A 154 -0.82 9.30 -1.79
CA ALA A 154 0.34 9.05 -2.64
C ALA A 154 0.42 7.58 -3.08
N ASP A 155 0.97 7.34 -4.27
CA ASP A 155 1.36 5.99 -4.71
C ASP A 155 2.46 5.40 -3.81
N GLY A 156 2.55 4.06 -3.75
CA GLY A 156 3.61 3.36 -3.04
C GLY A 156 4.99 3.75 -3.57
N THR A 157 5.88 4.15 -2.66
CA THR A 157 7.19 4.72 -3.02
C THR A 157 8.18 3.65 -3.53
N SER A 158 9.28 4.09 -4.15
CA SER A 158 10.41 3.23 -4.55
C SER A 158 11.56 3.23 -3.54
N ASP A 159 11.24 3.48 -2.27
CA ASP A 159 12.16 3.41 -1.13
C ASP A 159 11.50 2.69 0.06
N SER A 160 12.05 2.83 1.27
CA SER A 160 11.50 2.20 2.48
C SER A 160 10.46 3.06 3.20
N SER A 161 10.14 4.24 2.67
CA SER A 161 9.15 5.13 3.27
C SER A 161 7.73 4.65 2.96
N ARG A 162 6.83 4.90 3.91
CA ARG A 162 5.40 4.65 3.70
C ARG A 162 4.83 5.74 2.81
N ALA A 163 4.00 5.38 1.84
CA ALA A 163 3.25 6.36 1.07
C ALA A 163 2.36 7.20 1.99
N SER A 164 2.40 8.52 1.84
CA SER A 164 1.57 9.42 2.62
C SER A 164 0.10 9.24 2.25
N GLY A 165 -0.76 9.15 3.26
CA GLY A 165 -2.18 9.43 3.06
C GLY A 165 -2.40 10.93 2.86
N ALA A 166 -3.50 11.28 2.20
CA ALA A 166 -3.86 12.68 1.96
C ALA A 166 -4.20 13.41 3.27
N PRO A 167 -3.85 14.70 3.43
CA PRO A 167 -4.33 15.49 4.57
C PRO A 167 -5.85 15.70 4.48
N GLY A 168 -6.54 15.70 5.61
CA GLY A 168 -7.98 16.04 5.65
C GLY A 168 -8.22 17.53 5.36
N GLU A 169 -9.38 17.85 4.82
CA GLU A 169 -9.81 19.23 4.53
C GLU A 169 -11.22 19.47 5.06
N GLY A 170 -11.44 20.59 5.76
CA GLY A 170 -12.77 20.96 6.29
C GLY A 170 -13.36 19.89 7.20
N LEU A 171 -14.51 19.34 6.80
CA LEU A 171 -15.19 18.24 7.50
C LEU A 171 -14.79 16.85 6.99
N GLY A 172 -13.81 16.79 6.08
CA GLY A 172 -13.18 15.57 5.60
C GLY A 172 -12.03 15.08 6.49
N GLY A 173 -11.94 13.76 6.68
CA GLY A 173 -10.84 13.10 7.37
C GLY A 173 -9.66 12.86 6.43
N GLY A 174 -8.44 12.93 6.96
CA GLY A 174 -7.24 12.56 6.21
C GLY A 174 -7.13 11.05 5.96
N GLY A 175 -6.48 10.69 4.86
CA GLY A 175 -6.24 9.30 4.49
C GLY A 175 -5.13 8.63 5.31
N GLY A 176 -5.18 7.30 5.39
CA GLY A 176 -4.18 6.47 6.04
C GLY A 176 -2.92 6.28 5.19
N ARG A 177 -1.77 6.10 5.84
CA ARG A 177 -0.49 5.85 5.16
C ARG A 177 -0.41 4.42 4.61
N GLY A 178 0.20 4.21 3.45
CA GLY A 178 0.46 2.86 2.90
C GLY A 178 1.45 2.05 3.75
N GLY A 179 1.46 0.73 3.60
CA GLY A 179 2.43 -0.17 4.24
C GLY A 179 3.77 -0.20 3.50
N ALA A 180 4.88 -0.24 4.23
CA ALA A 180 6.23 -0.32 3.68
C ALA A 180 7.23 -0.87 4.72
N ALA A 181 8.39 -1.36 4.26
CA ALA A 181 9.50 -1.80 5.11
C ALA A 181 9.05 -2.71 6.28
N ASN A 182 9.31 -2.28 7.52
CA ASN A 182 8.97 -3.03 8.74
C ASN A 182 7.54 -2.77 9.25
N GLU A 183 6.77 -1.93 8.55
CA GLU A 183 5.38 -1.62 8.84
C GLU A 183 4.53 -2.05 7.63
N PRO A 184 4.35 -3.35 7.40
CA PRO A 184 3.65 -3.85 6.21
C PRO A 184 2.15 -3.53 6.23
N GLN A 185 1.60 -3.15 7.38
CA GLN A 185 0.20 -2.77 7.50
C GLN A 185 -0.08 -1.35 6.98
N GLY A 186 -1.18 -1.20 6.26
CA GLY A 186 -1.76 0.11 5.98
C GLY A 186 -2.23 0.80 7.26
N GLY A 187 -2.17 2.13 7.29
CA GLY A 187 -2.74 2.93 8.37
C GLY A 187 -4.22 3.18 8.13
N ASP A 188 -5.00 3.31 9.21
CA ASP A 188 -6.41 3.66 9.11
C ASP A 188 -6.62 5.10 8.62
N GLY A 189 -7.73 5.33 7.92
CA GLY A 189 -8.21 6.67 7.60
C GLY A 189 -8.72 7.38 8.85
N GLN A 190 -8.57 8.71 8.88
CA GLN A 190 -9.08 9.53 9.98
C GLN A 190 -10.59 9.61 9.93
N ARG A 191 -11.20 9.60 11.12
CA ARG A 191 -12.63 9.81 11.32
C ARG A 191 -12.96 11.29 11.22
N ASN A 192 -14.02 11.62 10.51
CA ASN A 192 -14.60 12.95 10.46
C ASN A 192 -16.06 12.82 9.95
N GLN A 193 -16.73 13.92 9.61
CA GLN A 193 -18.04 13.84 8.95
C GLN A 193 -17.98 12.97 7.69
N ASN A 194 -16.94 13.19 6.88
CA ASN A 194 -16.61 12.35 5.73
C ASN A 194 -15.25 11.70 5.94
N GLY A 195 -15.24 10.38 6.10
CA GLY A 195 -14.05 9.62 6.47
C GLY A 195 -12.96 9.67 5.39
N GLY A 196 -11.70 9.69 5.81
CA GLY A 196 -10.57 9.45 4.91
C GLY A 196 -10.45 7.96 4.55
N GLY A 197 -9.86 7.66 3.40
CA GLY A 197 -9.60 6.28 3.00
C GLY A 197 -8.46 5.63 3.80
N GLY A 198 -8.54 4.33 4.03
CA GLY A 198 -7.45 3.55 4.64
C GLY A 198 -6.28 3.35 3.68
N GLY A 199 -5.05 3.28 4.20
CA GLY A 199 -3.86 2.98 3.38
C GLY A 199 -3.78 1.51 2.97
N GLY A 200 -3.21 1.22 1.80
CA GLY A 200 -3.00 -0.15 1.34
C GLY A 200 -1.84 -0.83 2.07
N GLY A 201 -1.94 -2.14 2.30
CA GLY A 201 -0.86 -2.95 2.87
C GLY A 201 0.30 -3.13 1.90
N ALA A 202 1.50 -3.40 2.44
CA ALA A 202 2.65 -3.78 1.63
C ALA A 202 2.41 -5.11 0.89
N GLY A 203 3.15 -5.30 -0.19
CA GLY A 203 3.21 -6.50 -1.00
C GLY A 203 4.18 -7.55 -0.45
N ARG A 204 4.71 -8.40 -1.32
CA ARG A 204 5.68 -9.45 -0.95
C ARG A 204 6.84 -9.49 -1.93
N ILE A 205 8.03 -9.76 -1.41
CA ILE A 205 9.23 -10.02 -2.18
C ILE A 205 9.77 -11.37 -1.74
N ALA A 206 10.02 -12.27 -2.69
CA ALA A 206 10.65 -13.56 -2.46
C ALA A 206 11.85 -13.71 -3.42
N ILE A 207 12.96 -14.20 -2.88
CA ILE A 207 14.18 -14.47 -3.65
C ILE A 207 14.59 -15.90 -3.35
N ARG A 208 14.69 -16.71 -4.40
CA ARG A 208 15.12 -18.11 -4.32
C ARG A 208 16.41 -18.28 -5.10
N SER A 209 17.41 -18.83 -4.41
CA SER A 209 18.69 -19.16 -4.99
C SER A 209 19.04 -20.62 -4.69
N GLU A 210 19.47 -21.35 -5.71
CA GLU A 210 19.78 -22.78 -5.61
C GLU A 210 20.95 -23.06 -4.65
N ASN A 211 21.95 -22.17 -4.64
CA ASN A 211 23.07 -22.27 -3.71
C ASN A 211 22.81 -21.58 -2.36
N GLY A 212 21.58 -21.06 -2.15
CA GLY A 212 21.17 -20.36 -0.94
C GLY A 212 21.84 -18.99 -0.73
N ARG A 213 22.55 -18.45 -1.73
CA ARG A 213 23.30 -17.19 -1.62
C ARG A 213 22.64 -16.09 -2.44
N VAL A 214 22.02 -15.15 -1.75
CA VAL A 214 21.66 -13.85 -2.30
C VAL A 214 22.78 -12.87 -1.95
N GLN A 215 23.42 -12.30 -2.97
CA GLN A 215 24.42 -11.26 -2.77
C GLN A 215 23.75 -9.89 -2.71
N THR A 216 24.05 -9.11 -1.66
CA THR A 216 23.52 -7.75 -1.51
C THR A 216 24.65 -6.73 -1.44
N GLY A 217 24.52 -5.62 -2.16
CA GLY A 217 25.40 -4.45 -2.03
C GLY A 217 25.00 -3.52 -0.87
N PRO A 218 25.84 -2.53 -0.51
CA PRO A 218 25.54 -1.54 0.54
C PRO A 218 24.31 -0.67 0.23
N ASP A 219 23.97 -0.50 -1.04
CA ASP A 219 22.83 0.31 -1.50
C ASP A 219 21.55 -0.51 -1.74
N THR A 220 21.57 -1.80 -1.38
CA THR A 220 20.43 -2.70 -1.57
C THR A 220 19.23 -2.22 -0.77
N LEU A 221 18.09 -2.10 -1.45
CA LEU A 221 16.81 -1.80 -0.80
C LEU A 221 15.76 -2.83 -1.18
N LEU A 222 15.22 -3.50 -0.17
CA LEU A 222 14.06 -4.38 -0.27
C LEU A 222 12.97 -3.79 0.62
N SER A 223 11.84 -3.38 0.03
CA SER A 223 10.69 -2.87 0.80
C SER A 223 9.38 -3.45 0.27
N PRO A 224 8.65 -4.26 1.05
CA PRO A 224 9.03 -4.76 2.39
C PRO A 224 10.25 -5.68 2.33
N SER A 225 10.76 -6.10 3.50
CA SER A 225 11.85 -7.07 3.54
C SER A 225 11.46 -8.37 2.82
N ALA A 226 12.40 -8.96 2.08
CA ALA A 226 12.16 -10.22 1.41
C ALA A 226 11.90 -11.35 2.42
N GLN A 227 10.94 -12.22 2.11
CA GLN A 227 10.64 -13.39 2.94
C GLN A 227 11.70 -14.48 2.68
N PRO A 228 12.36 -15.01 3.72
CA PRO A 228 13.28 -16.13 3.55
C PRO A 228 12.49 -17.44 3.48
N GLU A 229 12.47 -18.10 2.32
CA GLU A 229 11.78 -19.40 2.24
C GLU A 229 12.67 -20.60 2.60
N ARG A 230 14.00 -20.51 2.48
CA ARG A 230 14.95 -21.58 2.86
C ARG A 230 16.38 -21.01 2.87
N CYS A 231 16.89 -20.63 4.04
CA CYS A 231 18.32 -20.68 4.30
C CYS A 231 18.56 -21.77 5.34
N GLU A 232 18.72 -23.01 4.90
CA GLU A 232 19.31 -24.03 5.75
C GLU A 232 20.76 -23.62 6.03
N GLY A 233 20.99 -22.91 7.15
CA GLY A 233 22.29 -22.33 7.50
C GLY A 233 22.26 -20.87 7.97
N GLY A 234 21.09 -20.22 7.98
CA GLY A 234 20.93 -18.86 8.49
C GLY A 234 20.92 -17.81 7.38
N CYS A 235 19.74 -17.25 7.12
CA CYS A 235 19.63 -16.02 6.34
C CYS A 235 20.06 -14.86 7.26
N ASP A 236 21.35 -14.57 7.34
CA ASP A 236 21.77 -13.22 7.67
C ASP A 236 21.55 -12.37 6.40
N LEU A 237 20.27 -12.11 6.08
CA LEU A 237 19.89 -11.00 5.20
C LEU A 237 20.29 -9.75 5.99
N GLY A 238 21.57 -9.40 5.88
CA GLY A 238 22.33 -8.70 6.90
C GLY A 238 21.52 -7.63 7.60
N ARG A 239 21.40 -7.76 8.92
CA ARG A 239 21.47 -6.54 9.73
C ARG A 239 22.71 -5.81 9.23
N VAL A 240 22.52 -4.61 8.70
CA VAL A 240 23.62 -3.69 8.38
C VAL A 240 24.34 -3.39 9.70
N GLY A 241 25.24 -4.29 10.11
CA GLY A 241 26.22 -4.05 11.14
C GLY A 241 27.23 -3.10 10.52
N LYS A 242 27.18 -1.83 10.95
CA LYS A 242 28.23 -0.85 10.68
C LYS A 242 29.58 -1.52 10.97
N ARG A 243 30.38 -1.72 9.92
CA ARG A 243 31.83 -1.87 10.07
C ARG A 243 32.45 -0.50 9.86
#